data_AF-A0A7S2H5B9-F1
#
_entry.id   AF-A0A7S2H5B9-F1
#
_cell.length_a   1.000
_cell.length_b   1.000
_cell.length_c   1.000
_cell.angle_alpha   90.00
_cell.angle_beta   90.00
_cell.angle_gamma   90.00
#
_symmetry.space_group_name_H-M   'P 1'
#
loop_
_entity.id
_entity.type
_entity.pdbx_description
1 polymer ?
#
loop_
_entity_poly.entity_id
_entity_poly.type
_entity_poly.pdbx_seq_one_letter_code
_entity_poly.pdbx_strand_id
1 'polypeptide(L)'
;ATKFWILSNPEFLAEGTAMKDLDKPDRVLIGGQAEEAIGVLVDIYAHWVPRERILTTNLWSSELSKLVANAMLAQRVSSINSIARLCERTGADVGEVSRAIGTDTRIGPKFLNASIGFGGSCFQKDIL
;
A
#
# COMPACT_ATOMS: atom_id res chain seq x y z
N ALA A 1 -22.89 -31.37 -6.36
CA ALA A 1 -22.06 -30.52 -5.49
C ALA A 1 -21.97 -29.13 -6.11
N THR A 2 -22.20 -28.07 -5.34
CA THR A 2 -22.07 -26.69 -5.83
C THR A 2 -20.59 -26.39 -6.09
N LYS A 3 -20.25 -25.88 -7.27
CA LYS A 3 -18.90 -25.45 -7.63
C LYS A 3 -18.74 -24.00 -7.18
N PHE A 4 -17.72 -23.70 -6.38
CA PHE A 4 -17.37 -22.35 -5.95
C PHE A 4 -15.89 -22.07 -6.19
N TRP A 5 -15.54 -20.80 -6.26
CA TRP A 5 -14.19 -20.32 -6.48
C TRP A 5 -13.77 -19.38 -5.35
N ILE A 6 -12.50 -19.42 -4.97
CA ILE A 6 -11.92 -18.55 -3.94
C ILE A 6 -11.01 -17.54 -4.64
N LEU A 7 -11.22 -16.27 -4.35
CA LEU A 7 -10.43 -15.15 -4.85
C LEU A 7 -9.92 -14.32 -3.66
N SER A 8 -8.75 -13.74 -3.84
CA SER A 8 -8.17 -12.72 -2.97
C SER A 8 -8.33 -11.36 -3.63
N ASN A 9 -8.90 -10.39 -2.92
CA ASN A 9 -9.02 -9.02 -3.41
C ASN A 9 -8.69 -8.06 -2.26
N PRO A 10 -7.40 -7.87 -1.96
CA PRO A 10 -6.97 -7.05 -0.84
C PRO A 10 -7.34 -5.59 -1.08
N GLU A 11 -7.74 -4.92 0.00
CA GLU A 11 -8.01 -3.49 0.01
C GLU A 11 -6.70 -2.69 0.19
N PHE A 12 -6.66 -1.42 -0.22
CA PHE A 12 -5.50 -0.54 -0.01
C PHE A 12 -5.90 0.89 0.39
N LEU A 13 -7.01 1.03 1.10
CA LEU A 13 -7.58 2.30 1.51
C LEU A 13 -6.81 2.83 2.72
N ALA A 14 -6.73 4.16 2.83
CA ALA A 14 -6.23 4.80 4.03
C ALA A 14 -7.38 5.35 4.89
N GLU A 15 -7.21 5.28 6.21
CA GLU A 15 -8.16 5.85 7.15
C GLU A 15 -8.29 7.37 6.91
N GLY A 16 -9.52 7.86 6.80
CA GLY A 16 -9.81 9.26 6.45
C GLY A 16 -9.93 9.57 4.96
N THR A 17 -9.48 8.69 4.05
CA THR A 17 -9.63 8.87 2.59
C THR A 17 -10.34 7.72 1.87
N ALA A 18 -10.87 6.75 2.62
CA ALA A 18 -11.46 5.52 2.10
C ALA A 18 -12.44 5.69 0.92
N MET A 19 -13.37 6.65 0.97
CA MET A 19 -14.31 6.88 -0.13
C MET A 19 -13.61 7.31 -1.44
N LYS A 20 -12.60 8.18 -1.33
CA LYS A 20 -11.82 8.64 -2.48
C LYS A 20 -10.94 7.52 -3.02
N ASP A 21 -10.36 6.72 -2.12
CA ASP A 21 -9.49 5.61 -2.49
C ASP A 21 -10.26 4.46 -3.15
N LEU A 22 -11.55 4.28 -2.81
CA LEU A 22 -12.47 3.35 -3.50
C LEU A 22 -12.90 3.85 -4.88
N ASP A 23 -13.19 5.15 -5.01
CA ASP A 23 -13.63 5.77 -6.26
C ASP A 23 -12.47 5.86 -7.28
N LYS A 24 -11.26 6.18 -6.80
CA LYS A 24 -10.07 6.37 -7.64
C LYS A 24 -8.85 5.67 -7.05
N PRO A 25 -8.82 4.33 -7.03
CA PRO A 25 -7.67 3.59 -6.52
C PRO A 25 -6.45 3.80 -7.40
N ASP A 26 -5.26 3.76 -6.77
CA ASP A 26 -3.99 3.65 -7.50
C ASP A 26 -3.94 2.34 -8.31
N ARG A 27 -4.46 1.25 -7.72
CA ARG A 27 -4.68 -0.06 -8.36
C ARG A 27 -5.70 -0.90 -7.59
N VAL A 28 -6.35 -1.82 -8.30
CA VAL A 28 -7.10 -2.96 -7.73
C VAL A 28 -6.28 -4.22 -7.96
N LEU A 29 -6.15 -5.09 -6.94
CA LEU A 29 -5.43 -6.36 -7.06
C LEU A 29 -6.43 -7.52 -6.89
N ILE A 30 -6.42 -8.46 -7.82
CA ILE A 30 -7.28 -9.65 -7.81
C ILE A 30 -6.40 -10.89 -7.96
N GLY A 31 -6.42 -11.77 -6.96
CA GLY A 31 -5.72 -13.05 -6.95
C GLY A 31 -6.68 -14.22 -7.10
N GLY A 32 -6.39 -15.17 -7.97
CA GLY A 32 -7.20 -16.39 -8.12
C GLY A 32 -6.51 -17.47 -8.94
N GLN A 33 -7.16 -18.62 -9.05
CA GLN A 33 -6.72 -19.73 -9.91
C GLN A 33 -7.66 -19.97 -11.10
N ALA A 34 -8.92 -19.52 -11.01
CA ALA A 34 -9.91 -19.68 -12.06
C ALA A 34 -10.08 -18.37 -12.83
N GLU A 35 -9.68 -18.36 -14.11
CA GLU A 35 -9.74 -17.18 -14.97
C GLU A 35 -11.17 -16.66 -15.13
N GLU A 36 -12.17 -17.54 -15.20
CA GLU A 36 -13.57 -17.12 -15.35
C GLU A 36 -14.05 -16.36 -14.09
N ALA A 37 -13.64 -16.80 -12.90
CA ALA A 37 -14.00 -16.14 -11.66
C ALA A 37 -13.30 -14.77 -11.52
N ILE A 38 -12.03 -14.70 -11.91
CA ILE A 38 -11.27 -13.44 -11.96
C ILE A 38 -11.95 -12.46 -12.93
N GLY A 39 -12.34 -12.92 -14.12
CA GLY A 39 -13.01 -12.11 -15.14
C GLY A 39 -14.29 -11.44 -14.63
N VAL A 40 -15.12 -12.16 -13.88
CA VAL A 40 -16.33 -11.60 -13.27
C VAL A 40 -15.99 -10.42 -12.34
N LEU A 41 -14.96 -10.55 -11.50
CA LEU A 41 -14.58 -9.47 -10.58
C LEU A 41 -13.92 -8.29 -11.31
N VAL A 42 -13.13 -8.57 -12.35
CA VAL A 42 -12.57 -7.54 -13.24
C VAL A 42 -13.68 -6.72 -13.89
N ASP A 43 -14.73 -7.37 -14.40
CA ASP A 43 -15.84 -6.69 -15.05
C ASP A 43 -16.64 -5.82 -14.06
N ILE A 44 -16.78 -6.25 -12.80
CA ILE A 44 -17.36 -5.40 -11.74
C ILE A 44 -16.54 -4.12 -11.59
N TYR A 45 -15.24 -4.23 -11.33
CA TYR A 45 -14.38 -3.05 -11.12
C TYR A 45 -14.25 -2.16 -12.37
N ALA A 46 -14.29 -2.75 -13.57
CA ALA A 46 -14.17 -2.03 -14.84
C ALA A 46 -15.30 -1.03 -15.10
N HIS A 47 -16.37 -1.03 -14.30
CA HIS A 47 -17.42 -0.02 -14.37
C HIS A 47 -16.93 1.39 -13.97
N TRP A 48 -15.90 1.50 -13.13
CA TRP A 48 -15.35 2.80 -12.70
C TRP A 48 -13.82 2.85 -12.61
N VAL A 49 -13.14 1.71 -12.52
CA VAL A 49 -11.67 1.63 -12.51
C VAL A 49 -11.16 1.30 -13.91
N PRO A 50 -10.23 2.09 -14.48
CA PRO A 50 -9.59 1.76 -15.75
C PRO A 50 -8.91 0.39 -15.70
N ARG A 51 -9.06 -0.43 -16.76
CA ARG A 51 -8.58 -1.82 -16.78
C ARG A 51 -7.06 -1.92 -16.56
N GLU A 52 -6.29 -0.92 -17.00
CA GLU A 52 -4.84 -0.85 -16.77
C GLU A 52 -4.44 -0.73 -15.29
N ARG A 53 -5.38 -0.36 -14.41
CA ARG A 53 -5.19 -0.32 -12.95
C ARG A 53 -5.72 -1.56 -12.23
N ILE A 54 -6.29 -2.53 -12.96
CA ILE A 54 -6.76 -3.79 -12.40
C ILE A 54 -5.69 -4.84 -12.66
N LEU A 55 -4.98 -5.23 -11.61
CA LEU A 55 -3.91 -6.21 -11.66
C LEU A 55 -4.46 -7.58 -11.26
N THR A 56 -4.22 -8.58 -12.10
CA THR A 56 -4.60 -9.96 -11.83
C THR A 56 -3.36 -10.81 -11.55
N THR A 57 -3.43 -11.68 -10.56
CA THR A 57 -2.33 -12.58 -10.17
C THR A 57 -2.85 -13.88 -9.56
N ASN A 58 -1.96 -14.74 -9.07
CA ASN A 58 -2.36 -15.92 -8.30
C ASN A 58 -2.78 -15.54 -6.86
N LEU A 59 -3.50 -16.44 -6.19
CA LEU A 59 -4.06 -16.21 -4.85
C LEU A 59 -3.00 -15.76 -3.83
N TRP A 60 -1.90 -16.50 -3.72
CA TRP A 60 -0.83 -16.26 -2.74
C TRP A 60 -0.09 -14.94 -2.98
N SER A 61 0.23 -14.63 -4.24
CA SER A 61 0.88 -13.37 -4.59
C SER A 61 0.00 -12.17 -4.26
N SER A 62 -1.33 -12.29 -4.42
CA SER A 62 -2.27 -11.24 -4.03
C SER A 62 -2.26 -10.99 -2.52
N GLU A 63 -2.38 -12.05 -1.71
CA GLU A 63 -2.38 -11.93 -0.26
C GLU A 63 -1.05 -11.38 0.28
N LEU A 64 0.07 -11.91 -0.20
CA LEU A 64 1.39 -11.45 0.21
C LEU A 64 1.64 -9.98 -0.17
N SER A 65 1.13 -9.53 -1.32
CA SER A 65 1.30 -8.14 -1.76
C SER A 65 0.70 -7.13 -0.77
N LYS A 66 -0.39 -7.48 -0.09
CA LYS A 66 -0.98 -6.60 0.95
C LYS A 66 -0.06 -6.46 2.15
N LEU A 67 0.46 -7.59 2.64
CA LEU A 67 1.38 -7.61 3.79
C LEU A 67 2.67 -6.84 3.48
N VAL A 68 3.26 -7.11 2.31
CA VAL A 68 4.50 -6.45 1.87
C VAL A 68 4.29 -4.96 1.65
N ALA A 69 3.17 -4.53 1.06
CA ALA A 69 2.89 -3.11 0.88
C ALA A 69 2.84 -2.37 2.23
N ASN A 70 2.13 -2.92 3.22
CA ASN A 70 2.05 -2.32 4.55
C ASN A 70 3.42 -2.31 5.25
N ALA A 71 4.18 -3.40 5.15
CA ALA A 71 5.54 -3.48 5.71
C ALA A 71 6.48 -2.43 5.09
N MET A 72 6.45 -2.25 3.77
CA MET A 72 7.30 -1.26 3.07
C MET A 72 6.94 0.18 3.46
N LEU A 73 5.65 0.49 3.63
CA LEU A 73 5.21 1.81 4.10
C LEU A 73 5.69 2.10 5.53
N ALA A 74 5.53 1.13 6.45
CA ALA A 74 6.00 1.25 7.82
C ALA A 74 7.53 1.33 7.92
N GLN A 75 8.25 0.60 7.06
CA GLN A 75 9.70 0.64 6.99
C GLN A 75 10.18 2.05 6.63
N ARG A 76 9.56 2.72 5.65
CA ARG A 76 9.93 4.10 5.27
C ARG A 76 9.76 5.08 6.44
N VAL A 77 8.65 4.99 7.17
CA VAL A 77 8.42 5.83 8.36
C VAL A 77 9.44 5.52 9.46
N SER A 78 9.72 4.25 9.72
CA SER A 78 10.75 3.82 10.67
C SER A 78 12.15 4.34 10.31
N SER A 79 12.49 4.28 9.02
CA SER A 79 13.76 4.79 8.51
C SER A 79 13.89 6.29 8.74
N ILE A 80 12.90 7.10 8.36
CA ILE A 80 13.00 8.55 8.54
C ILE A 80 12.98 8.96 10.03
N ASN A 81 12.26 8.24 10.88
CA ASN A 81 12.29 8.47 12.34
C ASN A 81 13.67 8.20 12.93
N SER A 82 14.37 7.19 12.42
CA SER A 82 15.75 6.88 12.85
C SER A 82 16.73 7.98 12.41
N ILE A 83 16.55 8.52 11.21
CA ILE A 83 17.32 9.67 10.71
C ILE A 83 17.01 10.94 11.52
N ALA A 84 15.77 11.17 11.93
CA ALA A 84 15.39 12.30 12.77
C ALA A 84 16.21 12.36 14.07
N ARG A 85 16.43 11.21 14.72
CA ARG A 85 17.27 11.11 15.92
C ARG A 85 18.75 11.43 15.65
N LEU A 86 19.24 11.13 14.46
CA LEU A 86 20.59 11.51 14.05
C LEU A 86 20.69 13.02 13.79
N CYS A 87 19.67 13.59 13.13
CA CYS A 87 19.54 15.02 12.90
C CYS A 87 19.55 15.81 14.22
N GLU A 88 18.80 15.38 15.23
CA GLU A 88 18.79 15.97 16.59
C GLU A 88 20.17 16.07 17.22
N ARG A 89 21.06 15.10 16.97
CA ARG A 89 22.42 15.05 17.54
C ARG A 89 23.47 15.80 16.72
N THR A 90 23.18 16.05 15.44
CA THR A 90 24.13 16.63 14.47
C THR A 90 23.80 18.07 14.11
N GLY A 91 22.60 18.55 14.46
CA GLY A 91 22.11 19.88 14.10
C GLY A 91 21.53 19.97 12.68
N ALA A 92 21.36 18.84 11.99
CA ALA A 92 20.67 18.80 10.70
C ALA A 92 19.14 18.89 10.87
N ASP A 93 18.43 19.36 9.84
CA ASP A 93 16.97 19.40 9.81
C ASP A 93 16.40 18.18 9.04
N VAL A 94 15.60 17.36 9.72
CA VAL A 94 15.02 16.14 9.11
C VAL A 94 14.01 16.45 7.99
N GLY A 95 13.30 17.57 8.07
CA GLY A 95 12.40 18.04 7.02
C GLY A 95 13.15 18.45 5.76
N GLU A 96 14.31 19.09 5.89
CA GLU A 96 15.19 19.38 4.76
C GLU A 96 15.75 18.11 4.13
N VAL A 97 16.24 17.17 4.95
CA VAL A 97 16.74 15.87 4.48
C VAL A 97 15.64 15.08 3.77
N SER A 98 14.46 14.98 4.37
CA SER A 98 13.29 14.30 3.80
C SER A 98 12.91 14.88 2.44
N ARG A 99 12.83 16.21 2.34
CA ARG A 99 12.54 16.90 1.07
C ARG A 99 13.62 16.63 0.03
N ALA A 100 14.90 16.68 0.41
CA ALA A 100 16.00 16.43 -0.53
C ALA A 100 15.92 15.01 -1.11
N ILE A 101 15.84 13.97 -0.27
CA ILE A 101 15.80 12.58 -0.75
C ILE A 101 14.48 12.25 -1.46
N GLY A 102 13.37 12.88 -1.07
CA GLY A 102 12.05 12.64 -1.66
C GLY A 102 11.89 13.15 -3.10
N THR A 103 12.80 14.02 -3.56
CA THR A 103 12.85 14.46 -4.97
C THR A 103 13.43 13.39 -5.90
N ASP A 104 14.16 12.41 -5.37
CA ASP A 104 14.61 11.25 -6.15
C ASP A 104 13.40 10.36 -6.45
N THR A 105 13.06 10.21 -7.73
CA THR A 105 11.87 9.46 -8.19
C THR A 105 11.92 7.97 -7.84
N ARG A 106 13.10 7.41 -7.55
CA ARG A 106 13.25 6.02 -7.09
C ARG A 106 12.84 5.86 -5.62
N ILE A 107 12.88 6.95 -4.85
CA ILE A 107 12.47 6.98 -3.44
C ILE A 107 11.05 7.53 -3.33
N GLY A 108 10.77 8.66 -3.96
CA GLY A 108 9.51 9.39 -3.91
C GLY A 108 9.25 10.10 -2.56
N PRO A 109 8.35 11.10 -2.54
CA PRO A 109 8.18 11.99 -1.39
C PRO A 109 7.23 11.45 -0.30
N LYS A 110 6.42 10.42 -0.60
CA LYS A 110 5.40 9.91 0.33
C LYS A 110 6.02 9.07 1.46
N PHE A 111 5.38 9.06 2.63
CA PHE A 111 5.80 8.30 3.81
C PHE A 111 7.23 8.62 4.29
N LEU A 112 7.67 9.88 4.14
CA LEU A 112 8.96 10.40 4.62
C LEU A 112 8.79 11.52 5.66
N ASN A 113 7.65 11.60 6.33
CA ASN A 113 7.45 12.56 7.41
C ASN A 113 7.86 11.90 8.74
N ALA A 114 8.87 12.45 9.40
CA ALA A 114 9.26 12.01 10.72
C ALA A 114 8.15 12.33 11.74
N SER A 115 7.89 11.40 12.65
CA SER A 115 6.86 11.49 13.69
C SER A 115 7.32 10.81 14.98
N ILE A 116 6.53 10.91 16.05
CA ILE A 116 6.76 10.18 17.31
C ILE A 116 6.66 8.64 17.16
N GLY A 117 6.22 8.14 15.99
CA GLY A 117 5.94 6.75 15.68
C GLY A 117 4.82 6.63 14.63
N PHE A 118 4.68 5.46 13.99
CA PHE A 118 3.49 5.17 13.17
C PHE A 118 2.39 4.56 14.06
N GLY A 119 1.16 5.05 13.91
CA GLY A 119 -0.04 4.51 14.55
C GLY A 119 -1.05 4.02 13.51
N GLY A 120 -2.15 3.43 13.98
CA GLY A 120 -3.22 2.90 13.13
C GLY A 120 -3.33 1.38 13.22
N SER A 121 -4.57 0.88 13.10
CA SER A 121 -4.91 -0.53 13.33
C SER A 121 -4.21 -1.50 12.37
N CYS A 122 -3.81 -1.06 11.17
CA CYS A 122 -3.17 -1.92 10.18
C CYS A 122 -1.68 -2.12 10.43
N PHE A 123 -0.89 -1.07 10.65
CA PHE A 123 0.56 -1.23 10.79
C PHE A 123 0.94 -1.99 12.07
N GLN A 124 0.20 -1.80 13.15
CA GLN A 124 0.46 -2.50 14.40
C GLN A 124 -0.04 -3.96 14.36
N LYS A 125 -0.98 -4.32 13.49
CA LYS A 125 -1.55 -5.67 13.39
C LYS A 125 -0.87 -6.54 12.33
N ASP A 126 -0.37 -5.93 11.26
CA ASP A 126 0.23 -6.66 10.14
C ASP A 126 1.75 -6.87 10.30
N ILE A 127 2.40 -6.14 11.21
CA ILE A 127 3.87 -6.13 11.37
C ILE A 127 4.31 -6.65 12.75
N LEU A 128 3.48 -6.52 13.78
CA LEU A 128 3.71 -7.09 15.12
C LEU A 128 2.86 -8.35 15.30
#